data_AF-A0A7X7TFB4-F1
#
_entry.id   AF-A0A7X7TFB4-F1
#
_cell.length_a   1.000
_cell.length_b   1.000
_cell.length_c   1.000
_cell.angle_alpha   90.00
_cell.angle_beta   90.00
_cell.angle_gamma   90.00
#
_symmetry.space_group_name_H-M   'P 1'
#
loop_
_entity.id
_entity.type
_entity.pdbx_description
1 polymer ?
#
loop_
_entity_poly.entity_id
_entity_poly.type
_entity_poly.pdbx_seq_one_letter_code
_entity_poly.pdbx_strand_id
1 'polypeptide(L)'
;MPFFIVQHDITKIPADVIVNAANTDLLMGGGVCGAIFNAAGPEELQAACDKLAPIETGEAVITPGFNLPARFIIHTAGPIYRPSEKERCEQQLRDAYTNSLKRAVENDCVSVAFPLISSGIYGYPKEEALRVAISAIRDFLACHDLVVILALYYRSPFFIDGKPIESIEGYVDARSLDFHELLSKKPREKGLGGV
;
A
#
# COMPACT_ATOMS: atom_id res chain seq x y z
N MET A 1 -3.04 -17.10 -1.63
CA MET A 1 -3.25 -15.71 -2.06
C MET A 1 -1.89 -15.05 -2.13
N PRO A 2 -1.53 -14.36 -3.21
CA PRO A 2 -0.23 -13.68 -3.33
C PRO A 2 -0.25 -12.35 -2.57
N PHE A 3 -0.51 -12.43 -1.26
CA PHE A 3 -0.39 -11.30 -0.34
C PHE A 3 0.81 -11.54 0.57
N PHE A 4 1.77 -10.61 0.54
CA PHE A 4 3.04 -10.72 1.23
C PHE A 4 3.26 -9.51 2.12
N ILE A 5 3.86 -9.73 3.28
CA ILE A 5 4.31 -8.67 4.19
C ILE A 5 5.82 -8.72 4.23
N VAL A 6 6.48 -7.60 3.93
CA VAL A 6 7.96 -7.55 3.81
C VAL A 6 8.51 -6.35 4.56
N GLN A 7 9.71 -6.50 5.12
CA GLN A 7 10.46 -5.37 5.64
C GLN A 7 11.35 -4.77 4.55
N HIS A 8 10.87 -3.75 3.83
CA HIS A 8 11.62 -3.19 2.69
C HIS A 8 11.31 -1.71 2.46
N ASP A 9 12.23 -1.01 1.79
CA ASP A 9 11.97 0.30 1.20
C ASP A 9 11.03 0.14 0.00
N ILE A 10 9.84 0.74 0.08
CA ILE A 10 8.81 0.65 -0.95
C ILE A 10 9.27 1.23 -2.30
N THR A 11 10.16 2.23 -2.30
CA THR A 11 10.66 2.88 -3.53
C THR A 11 11.55 1.97 -4.37
N LYS A 12 11.95 0.82 -3.80
CA LYS A 12 12.82 -0.18 -4.42
C LYS A 12 12.09 -1.46 -4.78
N ILE A 13 10.80 -1.57 -4.49
CA ILE A 13 10.01 -2.77 -4.80
C ILE A 13 9.63 -2.73 -6.29
N PRO A 14 9.92 -3.79 -7.07
CA PRO A 14 9.65 -3.83 -8.51
C PRO A 14 8.19 -4.21 -8.81
N ALA A 15 7.22 -3.51 -8.20
CA ALA A 15 5.79 -3.67 -8.49
C ALA A 15 5.36 -2.75 -9.65
N ASP A 16 4.27 -3.08 -10.35
CA ASP A 16 3.69 -2.21 -11.38
C ASP A 16 3.30 -0.85 -10.82
N VAL A 17 2.75 -0.85 -9.60
CA VAL A 17 2.33 0.37 -8.92
C VAL A 17 2.69 0.32 -7.44
N ILE A 18 3.16 1.44 -6.92
CA ILE A 18 3.34 1.63 -5.47
C ILE A 18 2.32 2.64 -4.94
N VAL A 19 1.99 2.52 -3.67
CA VAL A 19 1.05 3.42 -3.00
C VAL A 19 1.81 4.42 -2.15
N ASN A 20 1.47 5.69 -2.30
CA ASN A 20 1.89 6.79 -1.46
C ASN A 20 0.81 7.09 -0.41
N ALA A 21 1.20 7.04 0.88
CA ALA A 21 0.38 7.56 1.97
C ALA A 21 0.48 9.10 1.98
N ALA A 22 -0.43 9.74 1.26
CA ALA A 22 -0.47 11.18 1.01
C ALA A 22 -1.35 11.92 2.02
N ASN A 23 -1.31 13.25 1.97
CA ASN A 23 -2.31 14.14 2.55
C ASN A 23 -3.37 14.49 1.47
N THR A 24 -4.48 15.11 1.89
CA THR A 24 -5.59 15.50 1.00
C THR A 24 -5.19 16.50 -0.08
N ASP A 25 -4.15 17.30 0.17
CA ASP A 25 -3.66 18.29 -0.78
C ASP A 25 -2.63 17.70 -1.77
N LEU A 26 -2.29 16.41 -1.62
CA LEU A 26 -1.28 15.70 -2.41
C LEU A 26 0.10 16.39 -2.44
N LEU A 27 0.39 17.18 -1.41
CA LEU A 27 1.67 17.87 -1.28
C LEU A 27 2.74 16.93 -0.72
N MET A 28 3.99 17.11 -1.18
CA MET A 28 5.14 16.41 -0.62
C MET A 28 5.18 16.58 0.91
N GLY A 29 5.15 15.44 1.61
CA GLY A 29 5.26 15.37 3.06
C GLY A 29 6.55 14.70 3.54
N GLY A 30 6.60 14.37 4.82
CA GLY A 30 7.66 13.53 5.39
C GLY A 30 7.40 12.02 5.22
N GLY A 31 8.23 11.21 5.87
CA GLY A 31 8.06 9.75 5.92
C GLY A 31 8.08 9.09 4.53
N VAL A 32 7.16 8.15 4.29
CA VAL A 32 7.07 7.45 3.01
C VAL A 32 6.72 8.37 1.85
N CYS A 33 5.90 9.40 2.08
CA CYS A 33 5.55 10.38 1.06
C CYS A 33 6.80 11.12 0.56
N GLY A 34 7.60 11.65 1.47
CA GLY A 34 8.86 12.30 1.11
C GLY A 34 9.84 11.37 0.42
N ALA A 35 9.93 10.11 0.85
CA ALA A 35 10.79 9.11 0.20
C ALA A 35 10.35 8.84 -1.25
N ILE A 36 9.04 8.69 -1.49
CA ILE A 36 8.47 8.49 -2.84
C ILE A 36 8.69 9.72 -3.71
N PHE A 37 8.41 10.94 -3.23
CA PHE A 37 8.66 12.17 -3.99
C PHE A 37 10.13 12.32 -4.38
N ASN A 38 11.05 12.12 -3.42
CA ASN A 38 12.48 12.19 -3.69
C ASN A 38 12.95 11.15 -4.72
N ALA A 39 12.39 9.93 -4.67
CA ALA A 39 12.76 8.87 -5.59
C ALA A 39 12.13 9.02 -6.98
N ALA A 40 10.92 9.59 -7.07
CA ALA A 40 10.21 9.80 -8.33
C ALA A 40 10.71 11.03 -9.10
N GLY A 41 11.24 12.04 -8.42
CA GLY A 41 11.46 13.38 -8.98
C GLY A 41 10.44 14.35 -8.38
N PRO A 42 10.82 15.16 -7.38
CA PRO A 42 9.86 15.95 -6.62
C PRO A 42 9.06 16.94 -7.46
N GLU A 43 9.70 17.62 -8.42
CA GLU A 43 9.06 18.66 -9.24
C GLU A 43 8.03 18.06 -10.20
N GLU A 44 8.41 17.00 -10.91
CA GLU A 44 7.53 16.31 -11.87
C GLU A 44 6.36 15.63 -11.17
N LEU A 45 6.61 14.99 -10.03
CA LEU A 45 5.55 14.36 -9.25
C LEU A 45 4.59 15.42 -8.67
N GLN A 46 5.10 16.52 -8.12
CA GLN A 46 4.25 17.57 -7.58
C GLN A 46 3.37 18.19 -8.67
N ALA A 47 3.92 18.46 -9.86
CA ALA A 47 3.15 19.01 -10.99
C ALA A 47 2.03 18.08 -11.48
N ALA A 48 2.16 16.75 -11.31
CA ALA A 48 1.09 15.80 -11.57
C ALA A 48 0.06 15.75 -10.44
N CYS A 49 0.50 15.77 -9.18
CA CYS A 49 -0.37 15.84 -8.00
C CYS A 49 -1.25 17.09 -7.99
N ASP A 50 -0.71 18.26 -8.35
CA ASP A 50 -1.43 19.55 -8.33
C ASP A 50 -2.66 19.56 -9.25
N LYS A 51 -2.68 18.71 -10.29
CA LYS A 51 -3.82 18.58 -11.23
C LYS A 51 -4.94 17.70 -10.69
N LEU A 52 -4.66 16.90 -9.66
CA LEU A 52 -5.56 15.90 -9.09
C LEU A 52 -6.01 16.28 -7.69
N ALA A 53 -5.31 17.21 -7.04
CA ALA A 53 -5.64 17.73 -5.73
C ALA A 53 -6.83 18.71 -5.78
N PRO A 54 -7.58 18.86 -4.68
CA PRO A 54 -7.52 18.04 -3.48
C PRO A 54 -8.27 16.71 -3.66
N ILE A 55 -7.98 15.74 -2.78
CA ILE A 55 -8.74 14.49 -2.63
C ILE A 55 -9.33 14.39 -1.22
N GLU A 56 -10.39 13.62 -1.06
CA GLU A 56 -10.98 13.34 0.26
C GLU A 56 -10.22 12.21 0.99
N THR A 57 -10.39 12.16 2.31
CA THR A 57 -9.84 11.05 3.11
C THR A 57 -10.53 9.74 2.72
N GLY A 58 -9.74 8.73 2.37
CA GLY A 58 -10.18 7.44 1.85
C GLY A 58 -10.16 7.36 0.32
N GLU A 59 -9.99 8.47 -0.39
CA GLU A 59 -9.89 8.49 -1.85
C GLU A 59 -8.48 8.12 -2.34
N ALA A 60 -8.40 7.76 -3.62
CA ALA A 60 -7.16 7.41 -4.29
C ALA A 60 -7.14 7.91 -5.75
N VAL A 61 -6.02 8.53 -6.13
CA VAL A 61 -5.73 8.99 -7.50
C VAL A 61 -4.41 8.39 -7.98
N ILE A 62 -4.16 8.41 -9.29
CA ILE A 62 -2.99 7.76 -9.90
C ILE A 62 -2.19 8.74 -10.76
N THR A 63 -0.87 8.61 -10.72
CA THR A 63 0.10 9.34 -11.53
C THR A 63 1.12 8.37 -12.14
N PRO A 64 1.91 8.79 -13.15
CA PRO A 64 3.07 8.05 -13.61
C PRO A 64 4.12 7.81 -12.50
N GLY A 65 4.93 6.77 -12.64
CA GLY A 65 6.03 6.43 -11.71
C GLY A 65 7.24 7.36 -11.76
N PHE A 66 7.38 8.13 -12.84
CA PHE A 66 8.55 8.98 -13.11
C PHE A 66 9.87 8.19 -13.00
N ASN A 67 10.76 8.58 -12.09
CA ASN A 67 12.07 7.94 -11.91
C ASN A 67 12.03 6.64 -11.07
N LEU A 68 10.85 6.23 -10.58
CA LEU A 68 10.70 4.96 -9.86
C LEU A 68 10.74 3.76 -10.82
N PRO A 69 11.14 2.56 -10.33
CA PRO A 69 11.01 1.33 -11.10
C PRO A 69 9.54 0.94 -11.37
N ALA A 70 8.62 1.42 -10.53
CA ALA A 70 7.19 1.22 -10.71
C ALA A 70 6.65 2.07 -11.86
N ARG A 71 5.69 1.55 -12.61
CA ARG A 71 5.05 2.25 -13.74
C ARG A 71 4.18 3.40 -13.25
N PHE A 72 3.55 3.24 -12.10
CA PHE A 72 2.60 4.21 -11.53
C PHE A 72 2.81 4.44 -10.04
N ILE A 73 2.26 5.54 -9.55
CA ILE A 73 2.10 5.85 -8.13
C ILE A 73 0.61 6.10 -7.89
N ILE A 74 0.03 5.39 -6.93
CA ILE A 74 -1.31 5.71 -6.41
C ILE A 74 -1.13 6.55 -5.15
N HIS A 75 -1.73 7.73 -5.12
CA HIS A 75 -1.76 8.61 -3.97
C HIS A 75 -3.09 8.45 -3.26
N THR A 76 -3.05 8.10 -1.99
CA THR A 76 -4.26 7.96 -1.16
C THR A 76 -4.10 8.69 0.16
N ALA A 77 -5.16 9.37 0.60
CA ALA A 77 -5.21 10.07 1.87
C ALA A 77 -5.83 9.16 2.94
N GLY A 78 -4.99 8.63 3.84
CA GLY A 78 -5.48 7.92 5.02
C GLY A 78 -6.02 8.89 6.10
N PRO A 79 -6.79 8.41 7.08
CA PRO A 79 -7.29 9.24 8.16
C PRO A 79 -6.19 9.67 9.12
N ILE A 80 -6.30 10.90 9.64
CA ILE A 80 -5.63 11.30 10.89
C ILE A 80 -6.37 10.60 12.03
N TYR A 81 -5.68 9.77 12.81
CA TYR A 81 -6.32 8.95 13.82
C TYR A 81 -6.83 9.78 15.00
N ARG A 82 -8.10 9.60 15.33
CA ARG A 82 -8.75 10.22 16.48
C ARG A 82 -9.44 9.13 17.29
N PRO A 83 -9.02 8.87 18.55
CA PRO A 83 -9.64 7.83 19.38
C PRO A 83 -11.15 8.01 19.56
N SER A 84 -11.64 9.26 19.54
CA SER A 84 -13.06 9.59 19.63
C SER A 84 -13.87 9.24 18.37
N GLU A 85 -13.23 9.00 17.23
CA GLU A 85 -13.86 8.74 15.93
C GLU A 85 -13.35 7.40 15.35
N LYS A 86 -13.09 6.42 16.22
CA LYS A 86 -12.42 5.16 15.86
C LYS A 86 -13.07 4.47 14.65
N GLU A 87 -14.39 4.31 14.64
CA GLU A 87 -15.12 3.64 13.56
C GLU A 87 -14.99 4.38 12.22
N ARG A 88 -15.05 5.72 12.25
CA ARG A 88 -14.85 6.55 11.06
C ARG A 88 -13.43 6.42 10.54
N CYS A 89 -12.42 6.47 11.42
CA CYS A 89 -11.03 6.26 11.04
C CYS A 89 -10.81 4.86 10.44
N GLU A 90 -11.42 3.83 11.02
CA GLU A 90 -11.31 2.47 10.48
C GLU A 90 -11.91 2.37 9.07
N GLN A 91 -13.11 2.93 8.87
CA GLN A 91 -13.77 2.93 7.56
C GLN A 91 -12.94 3.69 6.52
N GLN A 92 -12.46 4.90 6.85
CA GLN A 92 -11.64 5.70 5.94
C GLN A 92 -10.31 5.02 5.59
N LEU A 93 -9.69 4.32 6.55
CA LEU A 93 -8.48 3.54 6.28
C LEU A 93 -8.77 2.35 5.36
N ARG A 94 -9.88 1.64 5.59
CA ARG A 94 -10.34 0.56 4.70
C ARG A 94 -10.61 1.07 3.28
N ASP A 95 -11.22 2.25 3.15
CA ASP A 95 -11.51 2.88 1.87
C ASP A 95 -10.22 3.25 1.14
N ALA A 96 -9.21 3.80 1.84
CA ALA A 96 -7.90 4.12 1.26
C ALA A 96 -7.24 2.87 0.61
N TYR A 97 -7.25 1.73 1.29
CA TYR A 97 -6.76 0.47 0.73
C TYR A 97 -7.60 0.00 -0.47
N THR A 98 -8.92 -0.03 -0.30
CA THR A 98 -9.85 -0.56 -1.31
C THR A 98 -9.84 0.26 -2.58
N ASN A 99 -9.86 1.59 -2.47
CA ASN A 99 -9.85 2.49 -3.62
C ASN A 99 -8.50 2.48 -4.32
N SER A 100 -7.38 2.36 -3.59
CA SER A 100 -6.06 2.14 -4.20
C SER A 100 -6.02 0.85 -5.02
N LEU A 101 -6.53 -0.27 -4.48
CA LEU A 101 -6.58 -1.54 -5.20
C LEU A 101 -7.47 -1.45 -6.46
N LYS A 102 -8.61 -0.75 -6.40
CA LYS A 102 -9.44 -0.48 -7.59
C LYS A 102 -8.66 0.29 -8.65
N ARG A 103 -7.94 1.35 -8.28
CA ARG A 103 -7.10 2.12 -9.23
C ARG A 103 -6.05 1.24 -9.90
N ALA A 104 -5.42 0.32 -9.17
CA ALA A 104 -4.46 -0.60 -9.75
C ALA A 104 -5.10 -1.51 -10.82
N VAL A 105 -6.25 -2.10 -10.51
CA VAL A 105 -7.00 -2.95 -11.44
C VAL A 105 -7.48 -2.16 -12.67
N GLU A 106 -8.01 -0.94 -12.47
CA GLU A 106 -8.45 -0.03 -13.55
C GLU A 106 -7.32 0.37 -14.51
N ASN A 107 -6.07 0.23 -14.10
CA ASN A 107 -4.87 0.57 -14.88
C ASN A 107 -4.04 -0.65 -15.26
N ASP A 108 -4.66 -1.84 -15.30
CA ASP A 108 -4.05 -3.10 -15.74
C ASP A 108 -2.75 -3.45 -14.99
N CYS A 109 -2.67 -3.08 -13.71
CA CYS A 109 -1.55 -3.47 -12.84
C CYS A 109 -1.80 -4.88 -12.30
N VAL A 110 -0.77 -5.73 -12.34
CA VAL A 110 -0.84 -7.09 -11.78
C VAL A 110 -0.15 -7.19 -10.42
N SER A 111 0.54 -6.12 -9.99
CA SER A 111 1.21 -6.04 -8.69
C SER A 111 1.12 -4.66 -8.05
N VAL A 112 0.86 -4.63 -6.73
CA VAL A 112 0.77 -3.39 -5.92
C VAL A 112 1.62 -3.50 -4.67
N ALA A 113 2.44 -2.49 -4.40
CA ALA A 113 3.11 -2.34 -3.11
C ALA A 113 2.46 -1.24 -2.26
N PHE A 114 2.10 -1.56 -1.02
CA PHE A 114 1.53 -0.65 -0.04
C PHE A 114 2.52 -0.36 1.09
N PRO A 115 2.54 0.87 1.62
CA PRO A 115 3.03 1.12 2.96
C PRO A 115 1.95 0.78 3.99
N LEU A 116 2.28 0.82 5.27
CA LEU A 116 1.26 0.85 6.32
C LEU A 116 0.69 2.29 6.43
N ILE A 117 -0.50 2.48 5.88
CA ILE A 117 -1.15 3.80 5.76
C ILE A 117 -1.55 4.30 7.15
N SER A 118 -1.42 5.61 7.36
CA SER A 118 -1.74 6.34 8.61
C SER A 118 -0.96 5.96 9.88
N SER A 119 -0.12 4.92 9.87
CA SER A 119 0.59 4.42 11.07
C SER A 119 1.91 5.13 11.38
N GLY A 120 2.16 6.27 10.72
CA GLY A 120 3.30 7.15 10.92
C GLY A 120 2.88 8.45 11.61
N ILE A 121 3.04 9.58 10.91
CA ILE A 121 2.71 10.92 11.42
C ILE A 121 1.22 11.04 11.81
N TYR A 122 0.33 10.35 11.11
CA TYR A 122 -1.12 10.38 11.37
C TYR A 122 -1.56 9.59 12.61
N GLY A 123 -0.63 8.92 13.29
CA GLY A 123 -0.82 8.41 14.66
C GLY A 123 -1.75 7.21 14.78
N TYR A 124 -2.13 6.55 13.69
CA TYR A 124 -2.95 5.34 13.76
C TYR A 124 -2.17 4.23 14.48
N PRO A 125 -2.73 3.59 15.53
CA PRO A 125 -2.07 2.49 16.23
C PRO A 125 -1.65 1.41 15.25
N LYS A 126 -0.35 1.09 15.21
CA LYS A 126 0.22 0.26 14.14
C LYS A 126 -0.42 -1.13 14.06
N GLU A 127 -0.72 -1.76 15.19
CA GLU A 127 -1.39 -3.06 15.21
C GLU A 127 -2.81 -2.97 14.63
N GLU A 128 -3.57 -1.94 14.99
CA GLU A 128 -4.93 -1.73 14.48
C GLU A 128 -4.90 -1.40 12.98
N ALA A 129 -4.02 -0.50 12.55
CA ALA A 129 -3.83 -0.17 11.13
C ALA A 129 -3.48 -1.41 10.31
N LEU A 130 -2.61 -2.28 10.85
CA LEU A 130 -2.22 -3.51 10.18
C LEU A 130 -3.37 -4.51 10.06
N ARG A 131 -4.22 -4.64 11.09
CA ARG A 131 -5.42 -5.48 10.99
C ARG A 131 -6.36 -4.98 9.90
N VAL A 132 -6.58 -3.66 9.83
CA VAL A 132 -7.41 -3.05 8.78
C VAL A 132 -6.81 -3.29 7.39
N ALA A 133 -5.51 -3.08 7.23
CA ALA A 133 -4.79 -3.33 5.98
C ALA A 133 -4.93 -4.79 5.52
N ILE A 134 -4.63 -5.74 6.41
CA ILE A 134 -4.72 -7.18 6.11
C ILE A 134 -6.16 -7.57 5.73
N SER A 135 -7.15 -7.10 6.49
CA SER A 135 -8.56 -7.41 6.19
C SER A 135 -8.97 -6.82 4.84
N ALA A 136 -8.76 -5.53 4.61
CA ALA A 136 -9.16 -4.86 3.37
C ALA A 136 -8.50 -5.49 2.14
N ILE A 137 -7.20 -5.80 2.21
CA ILE A 137 -6.47 -6.45 1.12
C ILE A 137 -7.02 -7.87 0.88
N ARG A 138 -7.21 -8.67 1.92
CA ARG A 138 -7.74 -10.05 1.78
C ARG A 138 -9.15 -10.06 1.19
N ASP A 139 -10.02 -9.16 1.66
CA ASP A 139 -11.39 -9.03 1.17
C ASP A 139 -11.39 -8.70 -0.33
N PHE A 140 -10.51 -7.79 -0.76
CA PHE A 140 -10.38 -7.43 -2.18
C PHE A 140 -9.85 -8.60 -3.04
N LEU A 141 -8.83 -9.31 -2.55
CA LEU A 141 -8.19 -10.44 -3.24
C LEU A 141 -9.06 -11.69 -3.33
N ALA A 142 -10.17 -11.79 -2.60
CA ALA A 142 -11.13 -12.89 -2.76
C ALA A 142 -11.75 -12.92 -4.17
N CYS A 143 -11.85 -11.75 -4.81
CA CYS A 143 -12.49 -11.56 -6.10
C CYS A 143 -11.54 -11.08 -7.21
N HIS A 144 -10.30 -10.72 -6.90
CA HIS A 144 -9.35 -10.15 -7.86
C HIS A 144 -8.01 -10.86 -7.88
N ASP A 145 -7.42 -10.89 -9.07
CA ASP A 145 -6.17 -11.57 -9.36
C ASP A 145 -5.00 -10.58 -9.33
N LEU A 146 -4.46 -10.34 -8.15
CA LEU A 146 -3.48 -9.27 -7.94
C LEU A 146 -2.44 -9.66 -6.90
N VAL A 147 -1.17 -9.42 -7.19
CA VAL A 147 -0.08 -9.59 -6.22
C VAL A 147 -0.01 -8.34 -5.34
N VAL A 148 -0.12 -8.51 -4.02
CA VAL A 148 -0.07 -7.38 -3.08
C VAL A 148 1.10 -7.56 -2.11
N ILE A 149 1.90 -6.51 -1.97
CA ILE A 149 3.05 -6.47 -1.07
C ILE A 149 2.81 -5.35 -0.06
N LEU A 150 2.68 -5.68 1.23
CA LEU A 150 2.68 -4.70 2.31
C LEU A 150 4.11 -4.51 2.82
N ALA A 151 4.72 -3.40 2.41
CA ALA A 151 6.05 -2.97 2.77
C ALA A 151 6.03 -2.22 4.11
N LEU A 152 6.69 -2.80 5.11
CA LEU A 152 6.84 -2.23 6.43
C LEU A 152 8.27 -1.74 6.61
N TYR A 153 8.42 -0.47 6.97
CA TYR A 153 9.73 0.08 7.29
C TYR A 153 9.83 0.31 8.80
N TYR A 154 10.65 -0.49 9.47
CA TYR A 154 10.92 -0.37 10.90
C TYR A 154 12.40 -0.58 11.21
N ARG A 155 12.90 0.15 12.22
CA ARG A 155 14.28 0.04 12.72
C ARG A 155 14.41 -0.87 13.95
N SER A 156 13.29 -1.21 14.58
CA SER A 156 13.21 -2.07 15.76
C SER A 156 12.13 -3.13 15.55
N PRO A 157 12.21 -4.29 16.23
CA PRO A 157 11.26 -5.39 16.06
C PRO A 157 9.83 -4.91 16.27
N PHE A 158 8.95 -5.29 15.36
CA PHE A 158 7.54 -4.96 15.42
C PHE A 158 6.76 -6.16 15.97
N PHE A 159 5.95 -5.92 17.01
CA PHE A 159 5.15 -6.95 17.65
C PHE A 159 3.67 -6.71 17.40
N ILE A 160 2.92 -7.79 17.30
CA ILE A 160 1.46 -7.81 17.12
C ILE A 160 0.92 -8.89 18.05
N ASP A 161 0.01 -8.54 18.94
CA ASP A 161 -0.52 -9.46 19.96
C ASP A 161 0.60 -10.16 20.77
N GLY A 162 1.68 -9.43 21.04
CA GLY A 162 2.86 -9.93 21.76
C GLY A 162 3.75 -10.89 20.95
N LYS A 163 3.46 -11.11 19.66
CA LYS A 163 4.28 -11.95 18.77
C LYS A 163 5.06 -11.10 17.77
N PRO A 164 6.29 -11.49 17.41
CA PRO A 164 7.06 -10.81 16.37
C PRO A 164 6.31 -10.87 15.04
N ILE A 165 6.36 -9.82 14.24
CA ILE A 165 5.68 -9.77 12.93
C ILE A 165 6.14 -10.88 11.98
N GLU A 166 7.37 -11.34 12.15
CA GLU A 166 7.96 -12.46 11.44
C GLU A 166 7.17 -13.77 11.64
N SER A 167 6.36 -13.86 12.69
CA SER A 167 5.50 -15.01 12.98
C SER A 167 4.13 -14.96 12.29
N ILE A 168 3.81 -13.88 11.57
CA ILE A 168 2.52 -13.71 10.91
C ILE A 168 2.49 -14.45 9.58
N GLU A 169 1.37 -15.14 9.33
CA GLU A 169 1.11 -15.79 8.06
C GLU A 169 1.14 -14.80 6.89
N GLY A 170 2.00 -15.06 5.91
CA GLY A 170 2.24 -14.16 4.76
C GLY A 170 3.41 -13.20 4.96
N TYR A 171 4.05 -13.17 6.14
CA TYR A 171 5.34 -12.50 6.28
C TYR A 171 6.41 -13.24 5.48
N VAL A 172 7.25 -12.47 4.79
CA VAL A 172 8.42 -12.98 4.07
C VAL A 172 9.62 -12.10 4.40
N ASP A 173 10.72 -12.73 4.82
CA ASP A 173 11.97 -12.00 5.09
C ASP A 173 12.56 -11.50 3.77
N ALA A 174 12.57 -10.17 3.62
CA ALA A 174 13.10 -9.43 2.48
C ALA A 174 14.54 -9.81 2.10
N ARG A 175 15.36 -10.29 3.05
CA ARG A 175 16.75 -10.70 2.78
C ARG A 175 16.87 -12.02 2.04
N SER A 176 15.79 -12.80 2.03
CA SER A 176 15.68 -14.09 1.34
C SER A 176 14.78 -14.04 0.11
N LEU A 177 14.28 -12.85 -0.23
CA LEU A 177 13.26 -12.64 -1.25
C LEU A 177 13.87 -12.41 -2.62
N ASP A 178 13.56 -13.31 -3.55
CA ASP A 178 13.62 -13.00 -4.97
C ASP A 178 12.27 -12.42 -5.40
N PHE A 179 12.25 -11.12 -5.71
CA PHE A 179 11.05 -10.46 -6.21
C PHE A 179 10.60 -11.02 -7.57
N HIS A 180 11.50 -11.55 -8.40
CA HIS A 180 11.11 -12.23 -9.64
C HIS A 180 10.34 -13.52 -9.33
N GLU A 181 10.79 -14.31 -8.35
CA GLU A 181 10.03 -15.47 -7.90
C GLU A 181 8.68 -15.07 -7.31
N LEU A 182 8.65 -14.01 -6.49
CA LEU A 182 7.42 -13.56 -5.83
C LEU A 182 6.37 -13.04 -6.82
N LEU A 183 6.79 -12.28 -7.83
CA LEU A 183 5.91 -11.73 -8.87
C LEU A 183 5.56 -12.78 -9.93
N SER A 184 6.37 -13.83 -10.11
CA SER A 184 6.06 -14.94 -11.02
C SER A 184 5.08 -15.96 -10.45
N LYS A 185 4.76 -15.89 -9.14
CA LYS A 185 3.70 -16.69 -8.53
C LYS A 185 2.36 -16.26 -9.12
N LYS A 186 2.00 -16.93 -10.22
CA LYS A 186 0.68 -16.83 -10.83
C LYS A 186 -0.36 -16.99 -9.74
N PRO A 187 -1.36 -16.12 -9.67
CA PRO A 187 -2.51 -16.40 -8.86
C PRO A 187 -3.15 -17.72 -9.34
N ARG A 188 -3.79 -18.45 -8.42
CA ARG A 188 -4.41 -19.74 -8.78
C ARG A 188 -5.47 -19.46 -9.84
N GLU A 189 -5.32 -20.07 -11.02
CA GLU A 189 -6.42 -20.15 -11.98
C GLU A 189 -7.64 -20.67 -11.22
N LYS A 190 -8.69 -19.85 -11.08
CA LYS A 190 -10.00 -20.36 -10.73
C LYS A 190 -10.37 -21.27 -11.89
N GLY A 191 -10.18 -22.58 -11.70
CA GLY A 191 -10.64 -23.57 -12.64
C GLY A 191 -12.09 -23.26 -12.94
N LEU A 192 -12.37 -22.91 -14.19
CA LEU A 192 -13.70 -22.97 -14.76
C LEU A 192 -14.11 -24.44 -14.66
N GLY A 193 -14.67 -24.82 -13.52
CA GLY A 193 -15.40 -26.05 -13.35
C GLY A 193 -16.61 -25.98 -14.25
N GLY A 194 -16.48 -26.53 -15.46
CA GLY A 194 -17.63 -26.99 -16.20
C GLY A 194 -18.38 -28.02 -15.36
N VAL A 195 -19.69 -27.86 -15.22
CA VAL A 195 -20.74 -28.44 -16.07
C VAL A 195 -21.96 -27.53 -15.97
#